data_AF-A0A1A7BZH9-F1
#
_entry.id   AF-A0A1A7BZH9-F1
#
_cell.length_a   1.000
_cell.length_b   1.000
_cell.length_c   1.000
_cell.angle_alpha   90.00
_cell.angle_beta   90.00
_cell.angle_gamma   90.00
#
_symmetry.space_group_name_H-M   'P 1'
#
loop_
_entity.id
_entity.type
_entity.pdbx_description
1 polymer ?
#
loop_
_entity_poly.entity_id
_entity_poly.type
_entity_poly.pdbx_seq_one_letter_code
_entity_poly.pdbx_strand_id
1 'polypeptide(L)'
;MTRRLSILASLLLATAFSPAHAATYGPELQGFSYPHPVRHYKFASQGQQLQMAYMDVAPTAKANGKTAVLMHGKSFCGATRDSQITALRGAGCRVIAPDQIGFAPPANRPLPIHLQQLAANTAGLLKQAGVERAVLVAHSTGGMLATRHALMYMYPQAVSQLVMVNPIGLEDWKALGVPCRRWINGTSAHSN
;
A
#
# COMPACT_ATOMS: atom_id res chain seq x y z
N MET A 1 47.49 -62.53 19.77
CA MET A 1 47.69 -61.08 19.98
C MET A 1 47.53 -60.36 18.65
N THR A 2 46.37 -59.77 18.36
CA THR A 2 46.17 -58.86 17.22
C THR A 2 45.02 -57.90 17.55
N ARG A 3 45.35 -56.73 18.10
CA ARG A 3 44.39 -55.63 18.30
C ARG A 3 44.38 -54.77 17.04
N ARG A 4 43.24 -54.73 16.34
CA ARG A 4 42.98 -53.75 15.26
C ARG A 4 42.33 -52.51 15.89
N LEU A 5 42.96 -51.35 15.73
CA LEU A 5 42.43 -50.05 16.12
C LEU A 5 41.72 -49.45 14.90
N SER A 6 40.40 -49.28 14.96
CA SER A 6 39.62 -48.58 13.94
C SER A 6 39.36 -47.15 14.40
N ILE A 7 39.97 -46.17 13.74
CA ILE A 7 39.72 -44.74 13.96
C ILE A 7 38.56 -44.34 13.04
N LEU A 8 37.42 -43.96 13.63
CA LEU A 8 36.25 -43.45 12.91
C LEU A 8 36.43 -41.93 12.76
N ALA A 9 36.64 -41.47 11.52
CA ALA A 9 36.72 -40.04 11.20
C ALA A 9 35.31 -39.48 10.97
N SER A 10 34.82 -38.66 11.91
CA SER A 10 33.56 -37.95 11.79
C SER A 10 33.71 -36.75 10.85
N LEU A 11 33.09 -36.83 9.67
CA LEU A 11 33.06 -35.75 8.68
C LEU A 11 32.01 -34.70 9.11
N LEU A 12 32.46 -33.53 9.57
CA LEU A 12 31.61 -32.37 9.83
C LEU A 12 31.20 -31.74 8.50
N LEU A 13 29.94 -31.94 8.10
CA LEU A 13 29.36 -31.30 6.91
C LEU A 13 28.98 -29.85 7.25
N ALA A 14 29.85 -28.90 6.88
CA ALA A 14 29.54 -27.48 6.99
C ALA A 14 28.51 -27.09 5.92
N THR A 15 27.26 -26.85 6.32
CA THR A 15 26.24 -26.28 5.43
C THR A 15 26.56 -24.82 5.17
N ALA A 16 26.98 -24.49 3.94
CA ALA A 16 27.12 -23.11 3.52
C ALA A 16 25.74 -22.44 3.47
N PHE A 17 25.50 -21.48 4.36
CA PHE A 17 24.37 -20.56 4.23
C PHE A 17 24.69 -19.55 3.12
N SER A 18 24.00 -19.65 1.99
CA SER A 18 24.01 -18.57 1.00
C SER A 18 23.11 -17.43 1.50
N PRO A 19 23.61 -16.19 1.60
CA PRO A 19 22.74 -15.06 1.91
C PRO A 19 21.74 -14.88 0.76
N ALA A 20 20.45 -14.86 1.07
CA ALA A 20 19.43 -14.51 0.10
C ALA A 20 19.73 -13.09 -0.41
N HIS A 21 19.97 -12.96 -1.72
CA HIS A 21 20.09 -11.64 -2.35
C HIS A 21 18.75 -10.91 -2.15
N ALA A 22 18.79 -9.77 -1.46
CA ALA A 22 17.63 -8.90 -1.39
C ALA A 22 17.25 -8.49 -2.82
N ALA A 23 15.98 -8.68 -3.18
CA ALA A 23 15.50 -8.24 -4.49
C ALA A 23 15.64 -6.72 -4.61
N THR A 24 16.33 -6.25 -5.65
CA THR A 24 16.44 -4.84 -5.96
C THR A 24 15.31 -4.45 -6.91
N TYR A 25 14.44 -3.54 -6.47
CA TYR A 25 13.34 -3.02 -7.28
C TYR A 25 13.66 -1.59 -7.76
N GLY A 26 13.26 -1.27 -9.00
CA GLY A 26 13.37 0.09 -9.52
C GLY A 26 12.38 1.07 -8.86
N PRO A 27 12.54 2.41 -9.03
CA PRO A 27 11.79 3.52 -8.38
C PRO A 27 10.27 3.44 -8.32
N GLU A 28 9.63 2.69 -9.20
CA GLU A 28 8.18 2.51 -9.18
C GLU A 28 7.82 1.03 -9.00
N LEU A 29 8.56 0.34 -8.13
CA LEU A 29 8.52 -1.11 -7.96
C LEU A 29 8.78 -1.90 -9.26
N GLN A 30 9.58 -1.37 -10.20
CA GLN A 30 9.93 -2.15 -11.40
C GLN A 30 10.64 -3.44 -10.98
N GLY A 31 10.22 -4.57 -11.54
CA GLY A 31 10.69 -5.90 -11.15
C GLY A 31 9.86 -6.57 -10.05
N PHE A 32 8.88 -5.87 -9.45
CA PHE A 32 7.91 -6.47 -8.55
C PHE A 32 6.64 -6.89 -9.31
N SER A 33 6.19 -8.13 -9.12
CA SER A 33 4.98 -8.64 -9.77
C SER A 33 3.72 -8.26 -8.98
N TYR A 34 2.81 -7.54 -9.62
CA TYR A 34 1.49 -7.26 -9.09
C TYR A 34 0.54 -8.44 -9.36
N PRO A 35 -0.43 -8.72 -8.48
CA PRO A 35 -1.39 -9.81 -8.65
C PRO A 35 -2.41 -9.55 -9.77
N HIS A 36 -2.59 -8.29 -10.18
CA HIS A 36 -3.48 -7.89 -11.26
C HIS A 36 -2.83 -6.86 -12.18
N PRO A 37 -3.36 -6.66 -13.41
CA PRO A 37 -2.81 -5.68 -14.35
C PRO A 37 -2.73 -4.27 -13.76
N VAL A 38 -1.55 -3.68 -13.81
CA VAL A 38 -1.29 -2.31 -13.34
C VAL A 38 -1.60 -1.32 -14.45
N ARG A 39 -2.39 -0.31 -14.10
CA ARG A 39 -2.69 0.86 -14.92
C ARG A 39 -2.02 2.09 -14.32
N HIS A 40 -1.96 3.15 -15.10
CA HIS A 40 -1.29 4.38 -14.71
C HIS A 40 -2.18 5.60 -14.98
N TYR A 41 -2.35 6.43 -13.96
CA TYR A 41 -3.01 7.72 -14.06
C TYR A 41 -1.96 8.83 -14.03
N LYS A 42 -1.87 9.58 -15.13
CA LYS A 42 -0.95 10.71 -15.27
C LYS A 42 -1.69 12.01 -15.00
N PHE A 43 -1.09 12.88 -14.20
CA PHE A 43 -1.69 14.16 -13.80
C PHE A 43 -0.62 15.16 -13.35
N ALA A 44 -0.97 16.45 -13.39
CA ALA A 44 -0.14 17.50 -12.83
C ALA A 44 -0.50 17.76 -11.36
N SER A 45 0.50 17.84 -10.48
CA SER A 45 0.32 18.20 -9.07
C SER A 45 1.61 18.80 -8.53
N GLN A 46 1.49 19.81 -7.66
CA GLN A 46 2.64 20.49 -7.03
C GLN A 46 3.69 20.98 -8.06
N GLY A 47 3.23 21.47 -9.23
CA GLY A 47 4.11 21.93 -10.31
C GLY A 47 4.86 20.82 -11.05
N GLN A 48 4.50 19.55 -10.86
CA GLN A 48 5.15 18.40 -11.48
C GLN A 48 4.16 17.50 -12.21
N GLN A 49 4.65 16.82 -13.26
CA GLN A 49 3.93 15.71 -13.88
C GLN A 49 4.18 14.45 -13.06
N LEU A 50 3.11 13.86 -12.55
CA LEU A 50 3.13 12.67 -11.72
C LEU A 50 2.39 11.52 -12.40
N GLN A 51 2.72 10.31 -11.97
CA GLN A 51 2.07 9.08 -12.38
C GLN A 51 1.71 8.27 -11.14
N MET A 52 0.45 7.84 -11.06
CA MET A 52 -0.05 6.97 -10.00
C MET A 52 -0.37 5.60 -10.59
N ALA A 53 0.32 4.58 -10.11
CA ALA A 53 0.00 3.19 -10.41
C ALA A 53 -1.29 2.80 -9.68
N TYR A 54 -2.12 1.97 -10.32
CA TYR A 54 -3.30 1.41 -9.68
C TYR A 54 -3.74 0.11 -10.36
N MET A 55 -4.40 -0.75 -9.60
CA MET A 55 -5.16 -1.87 -10.16
C MET A 55 -6.63 -1.49 -10.23
N ASP A 56 -7.29 -1.84 -11.33
CA ASP A 56 -8.72 -1.69 -11.54
C ASP A 56 -9.28 -3.00 -12.06
N VAL A 57 -10.04 -3.68 -11.19
CA VAL A 57 -10.35 -5.09 -11.33
C VAL A 57 -11.86 -5.30 -11.28
N ALA A 58 -12.39 -5.90 -12.33
CA ALA A 58 -13.81 -6.20 -12.47
C ALA A 58 -14.25 -7.32 -11.50
N PRO A 59 -15.52 -7.32 -11.05
CA PRO A 59 -16.05 -8.40 -10.22
C PRO A 59 -15.98 -9.75 -10.93
N THR A 60 -15.89 -10.84 -10.17
CA THR A 60 -15.97 -12.21 -10.68
C THR A 60 -17.38 -12.79 -10.52
N ALA A 61 -18.10 -12.37 -9.48
CA ALA A 61 -19.52 -12.64 -9.31
C ALA A 61 -20.39 -11.60 -10.06
N LYS A 62 -21.71 -11.79 -10.02
CA LYS A 62 -22.67 -10.81 -10.56
C LYS A 62 -22.40 -9.43 -9.97
N ALA A 63 -22.21 -8.43 -10.83
CA ALA A 63 -21.93 -7.07 -10.40
C ALA A 63 -23.05 -6.54 -9.50
N ASN A 64 -22.67 -6.03 -8.32
CA ASN A 64 -23.59 -5.49 -7.33
C ASN A 64 -23.74 -3.95 -7.43
N GLY A 65 -23.12 -3.34 -8.45
CA GLY A 65 -23.13 -1.89 -8.68
C GLY A 65 -22.21 -1.09 -7.76
N LYS A 66 -21.47 -1.72 -6.85
CA LYS A 66 -20.54 -1.04 -5.94
C LYS A 66 -19.11 -1.09 -6.47
N THR A 67 -18.40 0.00 -6.24
CA THR A 67 -16.94 0.07 -6.42
C THR A 67 -16.27 0.26 -5.06
N ALA A 68 -15.33 -0.62 -4.72
CA ALA A 68 -14.50 -0.51 -3.53
C ALA A 68 -13.13 0.09 -3.87
N VAL A 69 -12.66 1.03 -3.07
CA VAL A 69 -11.34 1.68 -3.23
C VAL A 69 -10.47 1.30 -2.04
N LEU A 70 -9.37 0.60 -2.30
CA LEU A 70 -8.47 0.10 -1.27
C LEU A 70 -7.33 1.09 -1.03
N MET A 71 -7.32 1.75 0.13
CA MET A 71 -6.28 2.72 0.52
C MET A 71 -5.27 2.05 1.46
N HIS A 72 -4.05 1.85 0.95
CA HIS A 72 -2.98 1.19 1.70
C HIS A 72 -2.36 2.09 2.79
N GLY A 73 -1.65 1.46 3.72
CA GLY A 73 -0.85 2.15 4.73
C GLY A 73 0.55 2.45 4.22
N LYS A 74 1.34 3.21 4.98
CA LYS A 74 2.64 3.73 4.55
C LYS A 74 3.62 2.68 4.03
N SER A 75 3.71 1.52 4.67
CA SER A 75 4.70 0.48 4.33
C SER A 75 4.16 -0.58 3.36
N PHE A 76 3.02 -0.31 2.73
CA PHE A 76 2.32 -1.24 1.85
C PHE A 76 2.05 -0.59 0.50
N CYS A 77 1.64 -1.39 -0.48
CA CYS A 77 1.18 -0.93 -1.80
C CYS A 77 -0.10 -1.71 -2.20
N GLY A 78 -0.72 -1.33 -3.31
CA GLY A 78 -1.90 -1.96 -3.88
C GLY A 78 -1.72 -3.46 -4.10
N ALA A 79 -0.52 -3.92 -4.46
CA ALA A 79 -0.25 -5.34 -4.64
C ALA A 79 -0.45 -6.18 -3.36
N THR A 80 -0.23 -5.58 -2.19
CA THR A 80 -0.43 -6.25 -0.88
C THR A 80 -1.89 -6.37 -0.48
N ARG A 81 -2.82 -6.07 -1.38
CA ARG A 81 -4.28 -6.11 -1.16
C ARG A 81 -4.95 -7.28 -1.88
N ASP A 82 -4.20 -8.21 -2.47
CA ASP A 82 -4.73 -9.29 -3.32
C ASP A 82 -5.88 -10.08 -2.67
N SER A 83 -5.73 -10.47 -1.40
CA SER A 83 -6.77 -11.19 -0.66
C SER A 83 -8.06 -10.37 -0.51
N GLN A 84 -7.94 -9.06 -0.27
CA GLN A 84 -9.09 -8.15 -0.18
C GLN A 84 -9.73 -7.94 -1.55
N ILE A 85 -8.92 -7.83 -2.61
CA ILE A 85 -9.39 -7.71 -3.99
C ILE A 85 -10.18 -8.97 -4.37
N THR A 86 -9.63 -10.16 -4.08
CA THR A 86 -10.29 -11.44 -4.37
C THR A 86 -11.64 -11.54 -3.65
N ALA A 87 -11.68 -11.25 -2.35
CA ALA A 87 -12.91 -11.30 -1.57
C ALA A 87 -13.98 -10.33 -2.09
N LEU A 88 -13.61 -9.07 -2.36
CA LEU A 88 -14.55 -8.04 -2.82
C LEU A 88 -15.06 -8.32 -4.25
N ARG A 89 -14.20 -8.84 -5.13
CA ARG A 89 -14.60 -9.26 -6.47
C ARG A 89 -15.57 -10.43 -6.43
N GLY A 90 -15.34 -11.39 -5.53
CA GLY A 90 -16.25 -12.50 -5.26
C GLY A 90 -17.60 -12.04 -4.70
N ALA A 91 -17.64 -10.91 -4.00
CA ALA A 91 -18.88 -10.27 -3.55
C ALA A 91 -19.58 -9.40 -4.62
N GLY A 92 -19.05 -9.35 -5.85
CA GLY A 92 -19.63 -8.60 -6.96
C GLY A 92 -19.21 -7.11 -7.03
N CYS A 93 -18.21 -6.68 -6.26
CA CYS A 93 -17.68 -5.32 -6.32
C CYS A 93 -16.63 -5.17 -7.43
N ARG A 94 -16.63 -4.03 -8.13
CA ARG A 94 -15.42 -3.53 -8.81
C ARG A 94 -14.43 -3.06 -7.75
N VAL A 95 -13.13 -3.30 -7.96
CA VAL A 95 -12.10 -2.91 -6.99
C VAL A 95 -11.03 -2.04 -7.63
N ILE A 96 -10.78 -0.88 -7.05
CA ILE A 96 -9.68 0.02 -7.41
C ILE A 96 -8.68 0.08 -6.26
N ALA A 97 -7.41 -0.19 -6.53
CA ALA A 97 -6.33 -0.16 -5.54
C ALA A 97 -5.18 0.74 -6.03
N PRO A 98 -5.19 2.04 -5.68
CA PRO A 98 -4.14 2.98 -6.06
C PRO A 98 -2.92 2.94 -5.14
N ASP A 99 -1.74 3.12 -5.73
CA ASP A 99 -0.48 3.38 -5.03
C ASP A 99 -0.29 4.87 -4.82
N GLN A 100 -0.42 5.33 -3.58
CA GLN A 100 -0.34 6.74 -3.25
C GLN A 100 1.05 7.30 -3.55
N ILE A 101 1.08 8.50 -4.14
CA ILE A 101 2.31 9.24 -4.41
C ILE A 101 3.12 9.38 -3.10
N GLY A 102 4.38 8.95 -3.14
CA GLY A 102 5.31 9.06 -2.01
C GLY A 102 5.33 7.88 -1.04
N PHE A 103 4.57 6.79 -1.28
CA PHE A 103 4.49 5.66 -0.35
C PHE A 103 4.93 4.30 -0.93
N ALA A 104 4.87 4.09 -2.25
CA ALA A 104 5.43 2.89 -2.88
C ALA A 104 6.94 3.08 -3.16
N PRO A 105 7.83 2.19 -2.69
CA PRO A 105 9.26 2.30 -2.93
C PRO A 105 9.64 2.06 -4.39
N PRO A 106 10.81 2.56 -4.78
CA PRO A 106 11.53 3.72 -4.27
C PRO A 106 10.74 5.01 -4.53
N ALA A 107 10.12 5.54 -3.47
CA ALA A 107 9.32 6.74 -3.44
C ALA A 107 9.62 7.70 -4.60
N ASN A 108 8.68 7.80 -5.54
CA ASN A 108 8.64 8.89 -6.49
C ASN A 108 8.98 10.20 -5.75
N ARG A 109 10.07 10.84 -6.21
CA ARG A 109 10.62 12.18 -5.93
C ARG A 109 10.17 12.84 -4.60
N PRO A 110 11.08 13.40 -3.76
CA PRO A 110 10.74 13.93 -2.43
C PRO A 110 9.76 15.11 -2.50
N LEU A 111 8.48 14.79 -2.54
CA LEU A 111 7.38 15.74 -2.54
C LEU A 111 6.80 15.82 -1.12
N PRO A 112 6.44 17.03 -0.65
CA PRO A 112 5.65 17.18 0.54
C PRO A 112 4.36 16.35 0.46
N ILE A 113 4.13 15.53 1.49
CA ILE A 113 2.94 14.69 1.58
C ILE A 113 1.87 15.44 2.37
N HIS A 114 0.81 15.87 1.68
CA HIS A 114 -0.37 16.50 2.27
C HIS A 114 -1.59 15.63 2.02
N LEU A 115 -2.35 15.28 3.07
CA LEU A 115 -3.54 14.42 2.96
C LEU A 115 -4.57 15.00 1.97
N GLN A 116 -4.73 16.31 1.92
CA GLN A 116 -5.61 17.00 0.99
C GLN A 116 -5.18 16.76 -0.46
N GLN A 117 -3.87 16.82 -0.73
CA GLN A 117 -3.33 16.60 -2.07
C GLN A 117 -3.48 15.12 -2.49
N LEU A 118 -3.19 14.19 -1.59
CA LEU A 118 -3.40 12.76 -1.85
C LEU A 118 -4.88 12.44 -2.11
N ALA A 119 -5.78 13.07 -1.34
CA ALA A 119 -7.22 12.93 -1.52
C ALA A 119 -7.65 13.45 -2.90
N ALA A 120 -7.12 14.60 -3.32
CA ALA A 120 -7.38 15.18 -4.64
C ALA A 120 -6.84 14.33 -5.79
N ASN A 121 -5.63 13.77 -5.66
CA ASN A 121 -5.07 12.86 -6.65
C ASN A 121 -5.96 11.60 -6.80
N THR A 122 -6.43 11.06 -5.67
CA THR A 122 -7.35 9.92 -5.67
C THR A 122 -8.69 10.27 -6.30
N ALA A 123 -9.26 11.44 -5.99
CA ALA A 123 -10.51 11.89 -6.62
C ALA A 123 -10.38 12.06 -8.14
N GLY A 124 -9.25 12.61 -8.60
CA GLY A 124 -8.92 12.71 -10.02
C GLY A 124 -8.87 11.35 -10.71
N LEU A 125 -8.22 10.37 -10.07
CA LEU A 125 -8.19 8.98 -10.54
C LEU A 125 -9.60 8.38 -10.62
N LEU A 126 -10.41 8.51 -9.56
CA LEU A 126 -11.76 7.93 -9.54
C LEU A 126 -12.64 8.54 -10.62
N LYS A 127 -12.54 9.86 -10.85
CA LYS A 127 -13.22 10.54 -11.95
C LYS A 127 -12.78 9.98 -13.31
N GLN A 128 -11.48 9.82 -13.54
CA GLN A 128 -10.96 9.22 -14.78
C GLN A 128 -11.45 7.77 -14.97
N ALA A 129 -11.54 7.02 -13.87
CA ALA A 129 -11.99 5.63 -13.87
C ALA A 129 -13.53 5.48 -14.00
N GLY A 130 -14.28 6.59 -14.09
CA GLY A 130 -15.74 6.59 -14.17
C GLY A 130 -16.42 6.15 -12.88
N VAL A 131 -15.81 6.42 -11.72
CA VAL A 131 -16.35 6.07 -10.41
C VAL A 131 -16.91 7.32 -9.76
N GLU A 132 -18.23 7.43 -9.78
CA GLU A 132 -18.95 8.55 -9.16
C GLU A 132 -19.12 8.35 -7.65
N ARG A 133 -19.33 7.10 -7.23
CA ARG A 133 -19.59 6.75 -5.83
C ARG A 133 -18.86 5.47 -5.41
N ALA A 134 -18.10 5.56 -4.32
CA ALA A 134 -17.23 4.47 -3.87
C ALA A 134 -17.43 4.10 -2.39
N VAL A 135 -17.12 2.84 -2.07
CA VAL A 135 -16.84 2.37 -0.72
C VAL A 135 -15.34 2.51 -0.48
N LEU A 136 -14.91 3.29 0.51
CA LEU A 136 -13.50 3.41 0.87
C LEU A 136 -13.15 2.36 1.91
N VAL A 137 -12.12 1.55 1.65
CA VAL A 137 -11.58 0.57 2.60
C VAL A 137 -10.12 0.91 2.86
N ALA A 138 -9.79 1.26 4.09
CA ALA A 138 -8.57 1.99 4.38
C ALA A 138 -7.82 1.40 5.58
N HIS A 139 -6.51 1.18 5.43
CA HIS A 139 -5.65 0.62 6.48
C HIS A 139 -4.59 1.60 6.96
N SER A 140 -4.38 1.74 8.26
CA SER A 140 -3.30 2.55 8.85
C SER A 140 -3.30 3.99 8.30
N THR A 141 -2.23 4.46 7.65
CA THR A 141 -2.15 5.81 7.05
C THR A 141 -3.22 6.04 5.98
N GLY A 142 -3.66 4.97 5.31
CA GLY A 142 -4.79 5.01 4.40
C GLY A 142 -6.06 5.49 5.09
N GLY A 143 -6.24 5.22 6.39
CA GLY A 143 -7.38 5.70 7.18
C GLY A 143 -7.41 7.23 7.32
N MET A 144 -6.24 7.86 7.53
CA MET A 144 -6.13 9.32 7.54
C MET A 144 -6.52 9.92 6.18
N LEU A 145 -6.04 9.29 5.10
CA LEU A 145 -6.36 9.69 3.73
C LEU A 145 -7.86 9.52 3.43
N ALA A 146 -8.44 8.37 3.75
CA ALA A 146 -9.85 8.07 3.50
C ALA A 146 -10.77 9.03 4.24
N THR A 147 -10.44 9.34 5.49
CA THR A 147 -11.16 10.33 6.31
C THR A 147 -11.10 11.70 5.65
N ARG A 148 -9.90 12.16 5.25
CA ARG A 148 -9.75 13.44 4.57
C ARG A 148 -10.51 13.48 3.23
N HIS A 149 -10.45 12.40 2.46
CA HIS A 149 -11.15 12.27 1.19
C HIS A 149 -12.68 12.35 1.37
N ALA A 150 -13.24 11.62 2.33
CA ALA A 150 -14.67 11.63 2.63
C ALA A 150 -15.16 13.02 3.07
N LEU A 151 -14.34 13.77 3.83
CA LEU A 151 -14.65 15.15 4.22
C LEU A 151 -14.62 16.12 3.03
N MET A 152 -13.67 15.96 2.09
CA MET A 152 -13.48 16.88 0.97
C MET A 152 -14.48 16.65 -0.18
N TYR A 153 -14.78 15.40 -0.50
CA TYR A 153 -15.54 15.03 -1.70
C TYR A 153 -16.98 14.61 -1.38
N MET A 154 -17.55 15.17 -0.32
CA MET A 154 -18.94 15.01 0.12
C MET A 154 -19.38 13.56 0.38
N TYR A 155 -19.25 13.15 1.63
CA TYR A 155 -20.12 12.13 2.20
C TYR A 155 -21.58 12.65 2.26
N PRO A 156 -22.60 11.94 1.76
CA PRO A 156 -22.60 10.56 1.24
C PRO A 156 -22.66 10.43 -0.31
N GLN A 157 -22.49 11.54 -1.06
CA GLN A 157 -22.71 11.53 -2.52
C GLN A 157 -21.59 10.81 -3.28
N ALA A 158 -20.31 11.09 -3.00
CA ALA A 158 -19.20 10.39 -3.64
C ALA A 158 -18.66 9.20 -2.82
N VAL A 159 -18.92 9.18 -1.51
CA VAL A 159 -18.51 8.09 -0.61
C VAL A 159 -19.75 7.45 0.01
N SER A 160 -20.05 6.21 -0.35
CA SER A 160 -21.21 5.48 0.18
C SER A 160 -20.95 4.88 1.55
N GLN A 161 -19.73 4.39 1.78
CA GLN A 161 -19.30 3.78 3.04
C GLN A 161 -17.81 4.04 3.27
N LEU A 162 -17.41 4.19 4.53
CA LEU A 162 -16.02 4.32 4.97
C LEU A 162 -15.70 3.19 5.95
N VAL A 163 -14.77 2.31 5.58
CA VAL A 163 -14.27 1.20 6.39
C VAL A 163 -12.83 1.49 6.78
N MET A 164 -12.56 1.58 8.08
CA MET A 164 -11.24 1.86 8.62
C MET A 164 -10.71 0.64 9.38
N VAL A 165 -9.57 0.11 8.95
CA VAL A 165 -8.90 -1.03 9.54
C VAL A 165 -7.62 -0.53 10.21
N ASN A 166 -7.61 -0.53 11.54
CA ASN A 166 -6.49 -0.04 12.36
C ASN A 166 -5.94 1.30 11.85
N PRO A 167 -6.78 2.35 11.70
CA PRO A 167 -6.33 3.64 11.20
C PRO A 167 -5.36 4.29 12.19
N ILE A 168 -4.37 5.01 11.68
CA ILE A 168 -3.61 5.96 12.50
C ILE A 168 -4.25 7.35 12.38
N GLY A 169 -3.87 8.28 13.27
CA GLY A 169 -4.41 9.64 13.28
C GLY A 169 -5.75 9.79 14.01
N LEU A 170 -6.12 8.80 14.84
CA LEU A 170 -7.22 8.93 15.80
C LEU A 170 -6.84 9.75 17.04
N GLU A 171 -5.54 9.97 17.24
CA GLU A 171 -4.97 10.73 18.35
C GLU A 171 -4.09 11.84 17.78
N ASP A 172 -4.18 13.03 18.38
CA ASP A 172 -3.27 14.13 18.09
C ASP A 172 -1.98 13.98 18.92
N TRP A 173 -1.05 13.18 18.40
CA TRP A 173 0.27 13.00 18.99
C TRP A 173 1.01 14.31 19.24
N LYS A 174 0.76 15.36 18.44
CA LYS A 174 1.36 16.67 18.65
C LYS A 174 0.80 17.33 19.91
N ALA A 175 -0.52 17.26 20.12
CA ALA A 175 -1.15 17.74 21.36
C ALA A 175 -0.66 16.96 22.59
N LEU A 176 -0.32 15.68 22.42
CA LEU A 176 0.29 14.84 23.47
C LEU A 176 1.79 15.09 23.67
N GLY A 177 2.37 16.09 23.01
CA GLY A 177 3.77 16.48 23.19
C GLY A 177 4.78 15.57 22.48
N VAL A 178 4.34 14.64 21.63
CA VAL A 178 5.27 13.81 20.85
C VAL A 178 5.95 14.67 19.79
N PRO A 179 7.30 14.73 19.78
CA PRO A 179 8.03 15.54 18.82
C PRO A 179 7.71 15.12 17.39
N CYS A 180 7.46 16.11 16.52
CA CYS A 180 7.31 15.85 15.09
C CYS A 180 8.65 15.35 14.51
N ARG A 181 8.78 14.04 14.33
CA ARG A 181 9.89 13.46 13.57
C ARG A 181 9.49 13.36 12.10
N ARG A 182 10.42 13.70 11.21
CA ARG A 182 10.23 13.55 9.76
C ARG A 182 10.00 12.07 9.48
N TRP A 183 8.80 11.72 9.02
CA TRP A 183 8.34 10.35 8.81
C TRP A 183 9.20 9.52 7.83
N ILE A 184 10.18 10.11 7.15
CA ILE A 184 10.83 9.54 5.97
C ILE A 184 12.18 8.87 6.29
N ASN A 185 12.73 9.01 7.50
CA ASN A 185 13.99 8.33 7.87
C ASN A 185 13.69 7.11 8.74
N GLY A 186 13.80 5.92 8.14
CA GLY A 186 13.44 4.63 8.74
C GLY A 186 14.38 4.14 9.85
N THR A 187 14.51 4.88 10.95
CA THR A 187 15.08 4.34 12.19
C THR A 187 13.95 4.05 13.17
N SER A 188 13.62 2.77 13.30
CA SER A 188 12.78 2.22 14.36
C SER A 188 13.36 2.57 15.71
N ALA A 189 12.54 3.17 16.58
CA ALA A 189 12.89 3.41 17.97
C ALA A 189 12.86 2.06 18.72
N HIS A 190 14.03 1.55 19.09
CA HIS A 190 14.15 0.80 20.32
C HIS A 190 14.07 1.81 21.47
N SER A 191 13.00 1.75 22.25
CA SER A 191 12.93 2.38 23.55
C SER A 191 13.74 1.54 24.55
N ASN A 192 14.78 2.12 25.13
CA ASN A 192 15.16 1.83 26.51
C ASN A 192 14.21 2.56 27.45
#